data_AF-A0A9E1J503-F1
#
_entry.id   AF-A0A9E1J503-F1
#
_cell.length_a   1.000
_cell.length_b   1.000
_cell.length_c   1.000
_cell.angle_alpha   90.00
_cell.angle_beta   90.00
_cell.angle_gamma   90.00
#
_symmetry.space_group_name_H-M   'P 1'
#
loop_
_entity.id
_entity.type
_entity.pdbx_description
1 polymer ?
#
loop_
_entity_poly.entity_id
_entity_poly.type
_entity_poly.pdbx_seq_one_letter_code
_entity_poly.pdbx_strand_id
1 'polypeptide(L)' 'AGPMRTLAGSAVGGARQVYRWNAQHSPLQRNTQLEDVGGTGLYLLSDLSAAVTGEVVHVDSGYNIVGVPDLLRNRDDS' A
#
# COMPACT_ATOMS: atom_id res chain seq x y z
N ALA A 1 -1.41 5.97 0.73
CA ALA A 1 -0.62 4.99 -0.06
C ALA A 1 0.27 4.19 0.88
N GLY A 2 0.56 2.93 0.54
CA GLY A 2 1.43 2.07 1.34
C GLY A 2 2.91 2.49 1.26
N PRO A 3 3.78 1.99 2.16
CA PRO A 3 5.21 2.29 2.13
C PRO A 3 5.84 1.93 0.76
N MET A 4 6.40 2.94 0.10
CA MET A 4 7.07 2.83 -1.20
C MET A 4 8.58 3.06 -1.08
N ARG A 5 9.36 2.42 -1.94
CA ARG A 5 10.80 2.69 -2.09
C ARG A 5 11.01 3.98 -2.90
N THR A 6 11.00 5.11 -2.22
CA THR A 6 11.38 6.41 -2.79
C THR A 6 12.60 6.96 -2.05
N LEU A 7 13.27 7.97 -2.63
CA LEU A 7 14.39 8.65 -1.98
C LEU A 7 13.99 9.21 -0.61
N ALA A 8 12.82 9.86 -0.53
CA ALA A 8 12.26 10.37 0.73
C ALA A 8 11.97 9.23 1.73
N GLY A 9 11.42 8.11 1.27
CA GLY A 9 11.18 6.93 2.11
C GLY A 9 12.46 6.27 2.63
N SER A 10 13.57 6.39 1.90
CA SER A 10 14.86 5.78 2.28
C SER A 10 15.56 6.49 3.44
N ALA A 11 15.22 7.76 3.69
CA ALA A 11 15.80 8.57 4.77
C ALA A 11 15.19 8.24 6.15
N VAL A 12 14.07 7.50 6.20
CA VAL A 12 13.40 7.13 7.45
C VAL A 12 13.99 5.84 8.01
N GLY A 13 14.53 5.90 9.23
CA GLY A 13 15.03 4.72 9.94
C GLY A 13 13.95 3.63 10.05
N GLY A 14 14.29 2.40 9.69
CA GLY A 14 13.35 1.26 9.70
C GLY A 14 12.48 1.10 8.43
N ALA A 15 12.59 1.99 7.44
CA ALA A 15 11.80 1.92 6.21
C ALA A 15 11.91 0.57 5.48
N ARG A 16 13.10 -0.06 5.50
CA ARG A 16 13.31 -1.39 4.90
C ARG A 16 12.49 -2.49 5.59
N GLN A 17 12.36 -2.44 6.91
CA GLN A 17 11.59 -3.41 7.68
C GLN A 17 10.10 -3.23 7.40
N VAL A 18 9.62 -2.00 7.46
CA VAL A 18 8.22 -1.64 7.15
C VAL A 18 7.85 -2.02 5.72
N TYR A 19 8.73 -1.79 4.75
CA TYR A 19 8.51 -2.19 3.35
C TYR A 19 8.38 -3.71 3.18
N ARG A 20 9.21 -4.50 3.88
CA ARG A 20 9.10 -5.97 3.84
C ARG A 20 7.84 -6.47 4.53
N TRP A 21 7.54 -5.91 5.70
CA TRP A 21 6.35 -6.23 6.48
C TRP A 21 5.08 -6.00 5.68
N ASN A 22 5.00 -4.85 4.99
CA ASN A 22 3.83 -4.51 4.18
C ASN A 22 3.59 -5.53 3.05
N ALA A 23 4.64 -5.94 2.31
CA ALA A 23 4.50 -6.95 1.26
C ALA A 23 3.96 -8.29 1.79
N GLN A 24 4.33 -8.68 3.01
CA GLN A 24 3.91 -9.97 3.58
C GLN A 24 2.47 -9.95 4.09
N HIS A 25 2.01 -8.81 4.60
CA HIS A 25 0.75 -8.71 5.34
C HIS A 25 -0.35 -7.95 4.62
N SER A 26 -0.04 -7.24 3.52
CA SER A 26 -1.07 -6.72 2.61
C SER A 26 -1.88 -7.86 1.98
N PRO A 27 -3.20 -7.72 1.80
CA PRO A 27 -4.04 -8.69 1.10
C PRO A 27 -3.53 -9.06 -0.30
N LEU A 28 -2.99 -8.11 -1.06
CA LEU A 28 -2.41 -8.40 -2.38
C LEU A 28 -0.99 -8.99 -2.32
N GLN A 29 -0.44 -9.19 -1.12
CA GLN A 29 0.88 -9.80 -0.87
C GLN A 29 2.03 -9.19 -1.68
N ARG A 30 1.94 -7.88 -1.93
CA ARG A 30 2.95 -7.09 -2.63
C ARG A 30 2.91 -5.67 -2.10
N ASN A 31 4.01 -4.95 -2.30
CA ASN A 31 3.97 -3.51 -2.13
C ASN A 31 3.32 -2.83 -3.33
N THR A 32 2.68 -1.70 -3.05
CA THR A 32 2.20 -0.77 -4.05
C THR A 32 3.36 -0.23 -4.88
N GLN A 33 3.17 -0.18 -6.19
CA GLN A 33 4.12 0.38 -7.16
C GLN A 33 3.72 1.80 -7.54
N LEU A 34 4.64 2.52 -8.20
CA LEU A 34 4.37 3.89 -8.62
C LEU A 34 3.22 3.96 -9.64
N GLU A 35 3.11 2.94 -10.49
CA GLU A 35 2.08 2.82 -11.52
C GLU A 35 0.69 2.63 -10.92
N ASP A 36 0.57 1.94 -9.77
CA ASP A 36 -0.72 1.80 -9.06
C ASP A 36 -1.23 3.19 -8.62
N VAL A 37 -0.35 3.99 -8.03
CA VAL A 37 -0.67 5.35 -7.55
C VAL A 37 -0.92 6.29 -8.72
N GLY A 38 -0.10 6.20 -9.78
CA GLY A 38 -0.27 6.98 -11.00
C GLY A 38 -1.60 6.67 -11.69
N GLY A 39 -1.98 5.40 -11.75
CA GLY A 39 -3.27 4.97 -12.30
C GLY A 39 -4.46 5.53 -11.52
N THR A 40 -4.43 5.45 -10.18
CA THR A 40 -5.48 6.07 -9.36
C THR A 40 -5.50 7.59 -9.50
N GLY A 41 -4.33 8.24 -9.56
CA GLY A 41 -4.24 9.68 -9.80
C GLY A 41 -4.84 10.08 -11.14
N LEU A 42 -4.55 9.33 -12.20
CA LEU A 42 -5.14 9.54 -13.53
C LEU A 42 -6.66 9.39 -13.49
N TYR A 43 -7.17 8.35 -12.84
CA TYR A 43 -8.62 8.17 -12.64
C TYR A 43 -9.25 9.39 -11.96
N LEU A 44 -8.69 9.82 -10.82
CA LEU A 44 -9.19 10.94 -10.02
C LEU A 44 -9.10 12.31 -10.71
N LEU A 45 -8.17 12.47 -11.66
CA LEU A 45 -8.03 13.70 -12.45
C LEU A 45 -8.81 13.65 -13.77
N SER A 46 -9.40 12.52 -14.11
CA SER A 46 -10.18 12.32 -15.35
C SER A 46 -11.68 12.44 -15.12
N ASP A 47 -12.42 12.63 -16.21
CA ASP A 47 -13.89 12.64 -16.21
C ASP A 47 -14.53 11.33 -15.69
N LEU A 48 -13.78 10.23 -15.63
CA LEU A 48 -14.24 8.95 -15.05
C LEU A 48 -14.59 9.07 -13.57
N SER A 49 -14.06 10.10 -12.90
CA SER A 49 -14.28 10.37 -11.48
C SER A 49 -15.07 11.66 -11.24
N ALA A 50 -15.79 12.17 -12.24
CA ALA A 50 -16.47 13.48 -12.18
C ALA A 50 -17.44 13.67 -11.00
N ALA A 51 -17.94 12.59 -10.40
CA ALA A 51 -18.82 12.61 -9.23
C ALA A 51 -18.13 12.15 -7.92
N VAL A 52 -16.81 11.99 -7.91
CA VAL A 52 -16.03 11.57 -6.74
C VAL A 52 -15.34 12.79 -6.12
N THR A 53 -15.73 13.15 -4.90
CA THR A 53 -15.19 14.32 -4.18
C THR A 53 -15.17 14.08 -2.68
N GLY A 54 -14.24 14.73 -1.97
CA GLY A 54 -14.08 14.59 -0.51
C GLY A 54 -13.51 13.25 -0.04
N GLU A 55 -13.08 12.38 -0.96
CA GLU A 55 -12.67 11.02 -0.66
C GLU A 55 -11.15 10.88 -0.42
N VAL A 56 -10.79 9.99 0.51
CA VAL A 56 -9.41 9.53 0.72
C VAL A 56 -9.28 8.11 0.16
N VAL A 57 -8.83 8.01 -1.09
CA VAL A 57 -8.67 6.72 -1.76
C VAL A 57 -7.37 6.04 -1.30
N HIS A 58 -7.52 4.84 -0.72
CA HIS A 58 -6.39 4.05 -0.26
C HIS A 58 -5.78 3.24 -1.41
N VAL A 59 -4.53 3.57 -1.75
CA VAL A 59 -3.73 2.84 -2.74
C VAL A 59 -2.53 2.22 -2.01
N ASP A 60 -2.77 1.11 -1.33
CA ASP A 60 -1.82 0.51 -0.39
C ASP A 60 -1.81 -1.02 -0.42
N SER A 61 -2.30 -1.62 -1.50
CA SER A 61 -2.41 -3.08 -1.64
C SER A 61 -3.33 -3.74 -0.61
N GLY A 62 -4.23 -2.96 0.00
CA GLY A 62 -5.23 -3.40 0.97
C GLY A 62 -4.71 -3.41 2.41
N TYR A 63 -3.56 -2.81 2.68
CA TYR A 63 -2.97 -2.83 4.01
C TYR A 63 -3.87 -2.17 5.07
N ASN A 64 -4.52 -1.06 4.73
CA ASN A 64 -5.36 -0.30 5.67
C ASN A 64 -6.52 -1.10 6.30
N ILE A 65 -7.04 -2.13 5.63
CA ILE A 65 -8.13 -2.97 6.14
C ILE A 65 -7.64 -4.12 7.02
N VAL A 66 -6.33 -4.32 7.15
CA VAL A 66 -5.73 -5.37 7.97
C VAL A 66 -5.65 -4.90 9.42
N GLY A 67 -6.54 -5.41 10.28
CA GLY A 67 -6.55 -5.10 11.72
C GLY A 67 -5.54 -5.90 12.53
N VAL A 68 -5.53 -7.23 12.34
CA VAL A 68 -4.53 -8.15 12.90
C VAL A 68 -3.90 -8.89 11.72
N PRO A 69 -2.62 -8.67 11.42
CA PRO A 69 -1.92 -9.43 10.40
C PRO A 69 -2.01 -10.92 10.70
N ASP A 70 -2.26 -11.76 9.70
CA ASP A 70 -2.50 -13.20 9.90
C ASP A 70 -1.33 -13.85 10.66
N LEU A 71 -1.56 -14.11 11.95
CA LEU A 71 -0.59 -14.70 12.87
C LEU A 71 -0.38 -16.19 12.61
N LEU A 72 -1.28 -16.84 11.87
CA LEU A 72 -1.22 -18.27 11.58
C LEU A 72 -0.28 -18.55 10.41
N ARG A 73 -0.17 -17.65 9.44
CA ARG A 73 0.74 -17.80 8.30
C ARG A 73 2.22 -17.87 8.70
N ASN A 74 2.61 -17.29 9.85
CA ASN A 74 3.97 -17.36 10.38
C ASN A 74 4.24 -18.60 11.26
N ARG A 75 3.24 -19.47 11.51
CA ARG A 75 3.43 -20.71 12.29
C ARG A 75 3.76 -21.93 11.43
N ASP A 76 3.52 -21.86 10.12
CA ASP A 76 3.77 -22.99 9.21
C ASP A 76 5.21 -22.98 8.62
N ASP A 77 6.00 -21.93 8.93
CA ASP A 77 7.40 -21.75 8.52
C ASP A 77 8.42 -22.07 9.65
N SER A 78 7.99 -22.69 10.76
CA SER A 78 8.85 -23.07 11.91
C SER A 78 8.91 -24.57 12.17
#